data_AF-A0A351AUR3-F1
#
_entry.id   AF-A0A351AUR3-F1
#
_cell.length_a   1.000
_cell.length_b   1.000
_cell.length_c   1.000
_cell.angle_alpha   90.00
_cell.angle_beta   90.00
_cell.angle_gamma   90.00
#
_symmetry.space_group_name_H-M   'P 1'
#
loop_
_entity.id
_entity.type
_entity.pdbx_description
1 polymer ?
#
loop_
_entity_poly.entity_id
_entity_poly.type
_entity_poly.pdbx_seq_one_letter_code
_entity_poly.pdbx_strand_id
1 'polypeptide(L)'
;MEFEKAKELFKKNIETMAAYSHAMGVLSYDSETAAPKNSAEGLGRTYGVLSEIIYKLTVNEEQFEVIDTMMSNLDKLDFITRREVEEKARELNQMRKIPMDEYTAFQVLLTEAHNAWVEAKNTDNYSVFEPYLARIVEYNRKIASYVAPETDAYDYWLNEFERGASKKMLDVYFEKLRSALVPLIHAICD
;
A
#
# COMPACT_ATOMS: atom_id res chain seq x y z
N MET A 1 1.12 25.52 -11.28
CA MET A 1 1.39 25.60 -12.74
C MET A 1 0.09 25.88 -13.49
N GLU A 2 0.13 26.21 -14.79
CA GLU A 2 -1.08 26.38 -15.61
C GLU A 2 -1.91 25.09 -15.69
N PHE A 3 -3.25 25.20 -15.67
CA PHE A 3 -4.15 24.03 -15.59
C PHE A 3 -4.01 23.07 -16.78
N GLU A 4 -3.98 23.57 -18.01
CA GLU A 4 -3.84 22.70 -19.20
C GLU A 4 -2.50 21.95 -19.20
N LYS A 5 -1.43 22.62 -18.76
CA LYS A 5 -0.12 21.97 -18.59
C LYS A 5 -0.17 20.89 -17.51
N ALA A 6 -0.81 21.16 -16.37
CA ALA A 6 -0.99 20.17 -15.31
C ALA A 6 -1.77 18.94 -15.80
N LYS A 7 -2.82 19.16 -16.59
CA LYS A 7 -3.65 18.09 -17.14
C LYS A 7 -2.87 17.20 -18.12
N GLU A 8 -2.08 17.80 -19.01
CA GLU A 8 -1.21 17.04 -19.92
C GLU A 8 -0.15 16.23 -19.17
N LEU A 9 0.52 16.85 -18.19
CA LEU A 9 1.52 16.17 -17.36
C LEU A 9 0.90 15.05 -16.52
N PHE A 10 -0.26 15.27 -15.91
CA PHE A 10 -1.00 14.26 -15.14
C PHE A 10 -1.27 13.02 -15.99
N LYS A 11 -1.82 13.21 -17.19
CA LYS A 11 -2.11 12.11 -18.12
C LYS A 11 -0.84 11.35 -18.49
N LYS A 12 0.21 12.08 -18.88
CA LYS A 12 1.50 11.48 -19.26
C LYS A 12 2.12 10.68 -18.11
N ASN A 13 2.10 11.22 -16.90
CA ASN A 13 2.70 10.59 -15.73
C ASN A 13 1.93 9.31 -15.36
N ILE A 14 0.60 9.34 -15.36
CA ILE A 14 -0.22 8.15 -15.12
C ILE A 14 0.04 7.07 -16.18
N GLU A 15 0.03 7.43 -17.45
CA GLU A 15 0.28 6.47 -18.54
C GLU A 15 1.67 5.82 -18.42
N THR A 16 2.69 6.63 -18.10
CA THR A 16 4.05 6.15 -17.90
C THR A 16 4.17 5.21 -16.69
N MET A 17 3.60 5.59 -15.54
CA MET A 17 3.58 4.74 -14.35
C MET A 17 2.81 3.43 -14.57
N ALA A 18 1.70 3.49 -15.30
CA ALA A 18 0.91 2.32 -15.67
C ALA A 18 1.71 1.37 -16.57
N ALA A 19 2.47 1.88 -17.54
CA ALA A 19 3.32 1.07 -18.40
C ALA A 19 4.40 0.33 -17.61
N TYR A 20 5.09 1.00 -16.68
CA TYR A 20 6.07 0.35 -15.81
C TYR A 20 5.43 -0.68 -14.89
N SER A 21 4.30 -0.35 -14.27
CA SER A 21 3.57 -1.28 -13.38
C SER A 21 3.08 -2.51 -14.14
N HIS A 22 2.62 -2.34 -15.37
CA HIS A 22 2.22 -3.46 -16.24
C HIS A 22 3.41 -4.36 -16.56
N ALA A 23 4.56 -3.80 -16.93
CA ALA A 23 5.78 -4.58 -17.16
C ALA A 23 6.21 -5.36 -15.91
N MET A 24 6.19 -4.73 -14.72
CA MET A 24 6.47 -5.40 -13.45
C MET A 24 5.48 -6.54 -13.18
N GLY A 25 4.18 -6.33 -13.42
CA GLY A 25 3.17 -7.37 -13.26
C GLY A 25 3.44 -8.61 -14.13
N VAL A 26 3.82 -8.41 -15.40
CA VAL A 26 4.21 -9.51 -16.30
C VAL A 26 5.46 -10.23 -15.77
N LEU A 27 6.46 -9.50 -15.31
CA LEU A 27 7.68 -10.09 -14.74
C LEU A 27 7.40 -10.87 -13.45
N SER A 28 6.45 -10.41 -12.62
CA SER A 28 6.00 -11.14 -11.41
C SER A 28 5.34 -12.46 -11.79
N TYR A 29 4.53 -12.45 -12.84
CA TYR A 29 3.88 -13.67 -13.30
C TYR A 29 4.89 -14.67 -13.86
N ASP A 30 5.86 -14.20 -14.65
CA ASP A 30 6.94 -15.04 -15.18
C ASP A 30 7.77 -15.68 -14.06
N SER A 31 8.08 -14.94 -12.99
CA SER A 31 8.88 -15.44 -11.87
C SER A 31 8.25 -16.62 -11.14
N GLU A 32 6.93 -16.66 -11.07
CA GLU A 32 6.16 -17.72 -10.42
C GLU A 32 5.84 -18.91 -11.34
N THR A 33 6.10 -18.80 -12.65
CA THR A 33 5.61 -19.79 -13.62
C THR A 33 6.69 -20.39 -14.53
N ALA A 34 7.49 -19.56 -15.20
CA ALA A 34 8.39 -19.99 -16.28
C ALA A 34 9.85 -19.59 -16.07
N ALA A 35 10.13 -18.61 -15.22
CA ALA A 35 11.48 -18.12 -15.01
C ALA A 35 12.43 -19.21 -14.50
N PRO A 36 13.66 -19.33 -15.04
CA PRO A 36 14.64 -20.27 -14.53
C PRO A 36 14.99 -20.01 -13.06
N LYS A 37 15.15 -21.07 -12.26
CA LYS A 37 15.43 -20.97 -10.80
C LYS A 37 16.56 -20.00 -10.42
N ASN A 38 17.58 -19.85 -11.27
CA ASN A 38 18.74 -18.99 -11.01
C ASN A 38 18.58 -17.54 -11.53
N SER A 39 17.40 -17.14 -12.02
CA SER A 39 17.16 -15.78 -12.54
C SER A 39 16.79 -14.76 -11.45
N ALA A 40 16.49 -15.22 -10.23
CA ALA A 40 15.94 -14.39 -9.15
C ALA A 40 16.76 -13.14 -8.84
N GLU A 41 18.10 -13.23 -8.82
CA GLU A 41 18.97 -12.07 -8.58
C GLU A 41 18.90 -11.03 -9.72
N GLY A 42 18.83 -11.48 -10.97
CA GLY A 42 18.64 -10.61 -12.13
C GLY A 42 17.28 -9.92 -12.11
N LEU A 43 16.23 -10.68 -11.77
CA LEU A 43 14.89 -10.15 -11.62
C LEU A 43 14.81 -9.10 -10.51
N GLY A 44 15.41 -9.36 -9.34
CA GLY A 44 15.46 -8.41 -8.23
C GLY A 44 16.11 -7.08 -8.62
N ARG A 45 17.21 -7.13 -9.39
CA ARG A 45 17.84 -5.91 -9.94
C ARG A 45 16.93 -5.14 -10.89
N THR A 46 16.24 -5.83 -11.80
CA THR A 46 15.26 -5.22 -12.72
C THR A 46 14.13 -4.55 -11.93
N TYR A 47 13.58 -5.23 -10.92
CA TYR A 47 12.55 -4.69 -10.04
C TYR A 47 13.02 -3.43 -9.32
N GLY A 48 14.26 -3.43 -8.82
CA GLY A 48 14.85 -2.25 -8.16
C GLY A 48 14.84 -1.03 -9.08
N VAL A 49 15.32 -1.19 -10.32
CA VAL A 49 15.34 -0.09 -11.32
C VAL A 49 13.94 0.41 -11.66
N LEU A 50 12.99 -0.49 -11.94
CA LEU A 50 11.63 -0.11 -12.31
C LEU A 50 10.89 0.57 -11.16
N SER A 51 11.07 0.06 -9.93
CA SER A 51 10.47 0.63 -8.72
C SER A 51 11.05 2.02 -8.43
N GLU A 52 12.36 2.22 -8.61
CA GLU A 52 12.98 3.53 -8.45
C GLU A 52 12.42 4.56 -9.44
N ILE A 53 12.21 4.17 -10.70
CA ILE A 53 11.60 5.05 -11.71
C ILE A 53 10.17 5.42 -11.31
N ILE A 54 9.33 4.44 -10.96
CA ILE A 54 7.97 4.70 -10.49
C ILE A 54 7.98 5.61 -9.27
N TYR A 55 8.86 5.36 -8.30
CA TYR A 55 8.98 6.17 -7.09
C TYR A 55 9.33 7.63 -7.43
N LYS A 56 10.34 7.86 -8.27
CA LYS A 56 10.73 9.21 -8.70
C LYS A 56 9.62 9.93 -9.46
N LEU A 57 8.82 9.21 -10.26
CA LEU A 57 7.64 9.78 -10.93
C LEU A 57 6.50 10.10 -9.98
N THR A 58 6.37 9.34 -8.89
CA THR A 58 5.31 9.49 -7.89
C THR A 58 5.63 10.61 -6.89
N VAL A 59 6.84 10.62 -6.35
CA VAL A 59 7.25 11.49 -5.24
C VAL A 59 8.29 12.49 -5.73
N ASN A 60 7.81 13.58 -6.33
CA ASN A 60 8.64 14.72 -6.73
C ASN A 60 7.82 16.02 -6.71
N GLU A 61 8.51 17.16 -6.69
CA GLU A 61 7.88 18.49 -6.61
C GLU A 61 6.97 18.82 -7.80
N GLU A 62 7.30 18.36 -9.02
CA GLU A 62 6.45 18.60 -10.20
C GLU A 62 5.15 17.81 -10.09
N GLN A 63 5.21 16.54 -9.71
CA GLN A 63 4.03 15.68 -9.54
C GLN A 63 3.14 16.22 -8.41
N PHE A 64 3.75 16.76 -7.37
CA PHE A 64 3.08 17.46 -6.30
C PHE A 64 2.31 18.68 -6.80
N GLU A 65 2.97 19.56 -7.55
CA GLU A 65 2.35 20.75 -8.12
C GLU A 65 1.25 20.40 -9.14
N VAL A 66 1.44 19.35 -9.95
CA VAL A 66 0.43 18.82 -10.88
C VAL A 66 -0.84 18.45 -10.12
N ILE A 67 -0.72 17.64 -9.07
CA ILE A 67 -1.87 17.12 -8.32
C ILE A 67 -2.58 18.23 -7.56
N ASP A 68 -1.85 19.14 -6.92
CA ASP A 68 -2.45 20.29 -6.22
C ASP A 68 -3.19 21.22 -7.21
N THR A 69 -2.64 21.42 -8.42
CA THR A 69 -3.29 22.19 -9.50
C THR A 69 -4.56 21.51 -9.99
N MET A 70 -4.53 20.19 -10.21
CA MET A 70 -5.69 19.40 -10.66
C MET A 70 -6.80 19.37 -9.58
N MET A 71 -6.43 19.18 -8.31
CA MET A 71 -7.35 19.21 -7.16
C MET A 71 -8.03 20.58 -6.97
N SER A 72 -7.34 21.68 -7.32
CA SER A 72 -7.91 23.03 -7.26
C SER A 72 -8.88 23.36 -8.41
N ASN A 73 -8.99 22.47 -9.41
CA ASN A 73 -9.77 22.67 -10.63
C ASN A 73 -10.65 21.45 -10.96
N LEU A 74 -11.08 20.68 -9.95
CA LEU A 74 -11.87 19.45 -10.14
C LEU A 74 -13.16 19.71 -10.93
N ASP A 75 -13.77 20.89 -10.78
CA ASP A 75 -14.98 21.33 -11.48
C ASP A 75 -14.82 21.34 -13.01
N LYS A 76 -13.60 21.51 -13.51
CA LYS A 76 -13.26 21.55 -14.95
C LYS A 76 -12.93 20.18 -15.54
N LEU A 77 -12.87 19.14 -14.72
CA LEU A 77 -12.55 17.78 -15.13
C LEU A 77 -13.82 16.98 -15.39
N ASP A 78 -13.75 16.07 -16.36
CA ASP A 78 -14.76 15.03 -16.52
C ASP A 78 -14.75 14.08 -15.31
N PHE A 79 -15.80 13.27 -15.18
CA PHE A 79 -15.97 12.39 -14.04
C PHE A 79 -14.81 11.42 -13.83
N ILE A 80 -14.27 10.84 -14.91
CA ILE A 80 -13.21 9.81 -14.81
C ILE A 80 -11.91 10.49 -14.35
N THR A 81 -11.48 11.53 -15.05
CA THR A 81 -10.24 12.25 -14.71
C THR A 81 -10.33 12.83 -13.30
N ARG A 82 -11.49 13.37 -12.89
CA ARG A 82 -11.72 13.86 -11.52
C ARG A 82 -11.46 12.76 -10.49
N ARG A 83 -12.04 11.57 -10.69
CA ARG A 83 -11.85 10.44 -9.77
C ARG A 83 -10.38 10.01 -9.75
N GLU A 84 -9.71 9.89 -10.89
CA GLU A 84 -8.28 9.56 -10.93
C GLU A 84 -7.42 10.55 -10.12
N VAL A 85 -7.71 11.86 -10.23
CA VAL A 85 -7.01 12.90 -9.47
C VAL A 85 -7.25 12.74 -7.97
N GLU A 86 -8.49 12.56 -7.54
CA GLU A 86 -8.84 12.38 -6.11
C GLU A 86 -8.13 11.16 -5.51
N GLU A 87 -8.07 10.06 -6.27
CA GLU A 87 -7.41 8.82 -5.87
C GLU A 87 -5.89 9.00 -5.73
N LYS A 88 -5.26 9.65 -6.71
CA LYS A 88 -3.81 9.94 -6.68
C LYS A 88 -3.45 10.97 -5.61
N ALA A 89 -4.29 11.97 -5.41
CA ALA A 89 -4.10 12.95 -4.34
C ALA A 89 -4.12 12.28 -2.96
N ARG A 90 -5.02 11.31 -2.75
CA ARG A 90 -5.05 10.54 -1.50
C ARG A 90 -3.73 9.79 -1.27
N GLU A 91 -3.27 9.02 -2.26
CA GLU A 91 -2.00 8.27 -2.19
C GLU A 91 -0.82 9.19 -1.89
N LEU A 92 -0.70 10.31 -2.60
CA LEU A 92 0.41 11.24 -2.45
C LEU A 92 0.38 12.00 -1.13
N ASN A 93 -0.80 12.39 -0.66
CA ASN A 93 -0.94 13.08 0.62
C ASN A 93 -0.54 12.20 1.81
N GLN A 94 -0.71 10.88 1.70
CA GLN A 94 -0.19 9.95 2.70
C GLN A 94 1.34 9.93 2.68
N MET A 95 1.95 9.75 1.50
CA MET A 95 3.40 9.72 1.35
C MET A 95 4.07 11.02 1.81
N ARG A 96 3.49 12.19 1.50
CA ARG A 96 3.99 13.51 1.94
C ARG A 96 4.07 13.67 3.45
N LYS A 97 3.20 12.98 4.21
CA LYS A 97 3.10 13.12 5.66
C LYS A 97 4.06 12.22 6.42
N ILE A 98 4.61 11.20 5.77
CA ILE A 98 5.53 10.24 6.40
C ILE A 98 6.96 10.69 6.13
N PRO A 99 7.80 10.90 7.18
CA PRO A 99 9.21 11.17 6.99
C PRO A 99 9.92 10.06 6.21
N MET A 100 10.80 10.43 5.28
CA MET A 100 11.47 9.47 4.37
C MET A 100 12.31 8.44 5.15
N ASP A 101 13.03 8.91 6.17
CA ASP A 101 13.85 8.10 7.05
C ASP A 101 13.00 7.06 7.80
N GLU A 102 11.83 7.45 8.31
CA GLU A 102 10.86 6.54 8.95
C GLU A 102 10.33 5.49 7.97
N TYR A 103 9.94 5.91 6.75
CA TYR A 103 9.46 5.01 5.71
C TYR A 103 10.54 3.98 5.34
N THR A 104 11.77 4.43 5.11
CA THR A 104 12.90 3.56 4.76
C THR A 104 13.24 2.60 5.89
N ALA A 105 13.31 3.08 7.12
CA ALA A 105 13.57 2.23 8.28
C ALA A 105 12.49 1.15 8.45
N PHE A 106 11.23 1.48 8.15
CA PHE A 106 10.15 0.50 8.16
C PHE A 106 10.29 -0.57 7.05
N GLN A 107 10.68 -0.19 5.84
CA GLN A 107 10.92 -1.16 4.75
C GLN A 107 12.07 -2.14 5.07
N VAL A 108 13.16 -1.63 5.67
CA VAL A 108 14.26 -2.49 6.14
C VAL A 108 13.75 -3.45 7.21
N LEU A 109 13.01 -2.95 8.21
CA LEU A 109 12.41 -3.78 9.25
C LEU A 109 11.53 -4.89 8.67
N LEU A 110 10.66 -4.59 7.69
CA LEU A 110 9.79 -5.59 7.07
C LEU A 110 10.58 -6.70 6.37
N THR A 111 11.70 -6.34 5.72
CA THR A 111 12.58 -7.30 5.04
C THR A 111 13.26 -8.24 6.05
N GLU A 112 13.83 -7.69 7.11
CA GLU A 112 14.43 -8.47 8.20
C GLU A 112 13.40 -9.37 8.90
N ALA A 113 12.22 -8.80 9.18
CA ALA A 113 11.12 -9.50 9.84
C ALA A 113 10.57 -10.67 9.01
N HIS A 114 10.52 -10.55 7.68
CA HIS A 114 10.10 -11.65 6.82
C HIS A 114 11.00 -12.87 6.98
N ASN A 115 12.32 -12.68 6.97
CA ASN A 115 13.28 -13.76 7.18
C ASN A 115 13.11 -14.41 8.56
N ALA A 116 12.99 -13.58 9.61
CA ALA A 116 12.76 -14.06 10.98
C ALA A 116 11.42 -14.82 11.11
N TRP A 117 10.38 -14.37 10.42
CA TRP A 117 9.07 -15.04 10.40
C TRP A 117 9.12 -16.41 9.73
N VAL A 118 9.83 -16.54 8.60
CA VAL A 118 9.99 -17.84 7.91
C VAL A 118 10.67 -18.84 8.84
N GLU A 119 11.74 -18.44 9.53
CA GLU A 119 12.41 -19.27 10.51
C GLU A 119 11.48 -19.64 11.68
N ALA A 120 10.86 -18.64 12.30
CA ALA A 120 9.96 -18.82 13.44
C ALA A 120 8.81 -19.78 13.11
N LYS A 121 8.21 -19.64 11.92
CA LYS A 121 7.12 -20.51 11.45
C LYS A 121 7.57 -21.95 11.24
N ASN A 122 8.75 -22.15 10.64
CA ASN A 122 9.28 -23.49 10.36
C ASN A 122 9.77 -24.22 11.62
N THR A 123 10.15 -23.47 12.65
CA THR A 123 10.70 -24.00 13.91
C THR A 123 9.73 -23.94 15.08
N ASP A 124 8.50 -23.45 14.85
CA ASP A 124 7.50 -23.18 15.90
C ASP A 124 8.05 -22.33 17.05
N ASN A 125 8.88 -21.33 16.72
CA ASN A 125 9.59 -20.51 17.70
C ASN A 125 9.18 -19.03 17.61
N TYR A 126 8.08 -18.68 18.29
CA TYR A 126 7.56 -17.32 18.33
C TYR A 126 8.59 -16.28 18.80
N SER A 127 9.47 -16.64 19.74
CA SER A 127 10.44 -15.72 20.34
C SER A 127 11.41 -15.11 19.31
N VAL A 128 11.66 -15.81 18.20
CA VAL A 128 12.47 -15.30 17.07
C VAL A 128 11.78 -14.14 16.37
N PHE A 129 10.44 -14.19 16.24
CA PHE A 129 9.65 -13.21 15.51
C PHE A 129 9.06 -12.09 16.40
N GLU A 130 8.81 -12.38 17.67
CA GLU A 130 8.24 -11.45 18.66
C GLU A 130 8.84 -10.02 18.60
N PRO A 131 10.18 -9.81 18.66
CA PRO A 131 10.74 -8.46 18.65
C PRO A 131 10.49 -7.72 17.34
N TYR A 132 10.43 -8.43 16.21
CA TYR A 132 10.11 -7.83 14.91
C TYR A 132 8.64 -7.45 14.83
N LEU A 133 7.74 -8.35 15.28
CA LEU A 133 6.31 -8.08 15.30
C LEU A 133 5.96 -6.86 16.14
N ALA A 134 6.55 -6.73 17.33
CA ALA A 134 6.34 -5.58 18.21
C ALA A 134 6.71 -4.27 17.50
N ARG A 135 7.90 -4.21 16.89
CA ARG A 135 8.36 -3.05 16.11
C ARG A 135 7.46 -2.76 14.91
N ILE A 136 7.00 -3.79 14.20
CA ILE A 136 6.08 -3.62 13.05
C ILE A 136 4.77 -2.97 13.52
N VAL A 137 4.20 -3.43 14.63
CA VAL A 137 2.97 -2.85 15.18
C VAL A 137 3.19 -1.39 15.59
N GLU A 138 4.32 -1.07 16.22
CA GLU A 138 4.70 0.30 16.58
C GLU A 138 4.80 1.21 15.34
N TYR A 139 5.50 0.76 14.30
CA TYR A 139 5.61 1.51 13.04
C TYR A 139 4.26 1.73 12.37
N ASN A 140 3.38 0.73 12.34
CA ASN A 140 2.04 0.88 11.77
C ASN A 140 1.21 1.93 12.53
N ARG A 141 1.30 1.96 13.86
CA ARG A 141 0.65 3.01 14.68
C ARG A 141 1.25 4.39 14.39
N LYS A 142 2.58 4.47 14.27
CA LYS A 142 3.30 5.71 13.99
C LYS A 142 2.93 6.26 12.60
N ILE A 143 2.90 5.43 11.58
CA ILE A 143 2.46 5.80 10.23
C ILE A 143 1.02 6.33 10.24
N ALA A 144 0.10 5.63 10.92
CA ALA A 144 -1.27 6.10 11.06
C ALA A 144 -1.32 7.49 11.72
N SER A 145 -0.52 7.72 12.77
CA SER A 145 -0.46 9.02 13.45
C SER A 145 0.10 10.16 12.58
N TYR A 146 1.05 9.87 11.68
CA TYR A 146 1.53 10.87 10.72
C TYR A 146 0.43 11.28 9.73
N VAL A 147 -0.33 10.31 9.25
CA VAL A 147 -1.27 10.51 8.15
C VAL A 147 -2.62 11.06 8.64
N ALA A 148 -3.13 10.49 9.73
CA ALA A 148 -4.46 10.74 10.28
C ALA A 148 -4.42 10.71 11.83
N PRO A 149 -3.84 11.75 12.48
CA PRO A 149 -3.64 11.77 13.93
C PRO A 149 -4.93 11.71 14.76
N GLU A 150 -6.06 12.13 14.17
CA GLU A 150 -7.38 12.14 14.81
C GLU A 150 -8.15 10.82 14.61
N THR A 151 -7.59 9.86 13.87
CA THR A 151 -8.22 8.56 13.58
C THR A 151 -7.55 7.46 14.38
N ASP A 152 -8.34 6.54 14.94
CA ASP A 152 -7.78 5.33 15.55
C ASP A 152 -6.93 4.57 14.53
N ALA A 153 -5.75 4.10 14.94
CA ALA A 153 -4.80 3.48 14.03
C ALA A 153 -5.39 2.23 13.34
N TYR A 154 -6.25 1.46 14.03
CA TYR A 154 -6.88 0.28 13.44
C TYR A 154 -7.90 0.69 12.39
N ASP A 155 -8.73 1.69 12.65
CA ASP A 155 -9.69 2.24 11.67
C ASP A 155 -8.98 2.85 10.46
N TYR A 156 -7.85 3.53 10.65
CA TYR A 156 -7.02 4.03 9.56
C TYR A 156 -6.60 2.87 8.64
N TRP A 157 -5.97 1.83 9.19
CA TRP A 157 -5.49 0.70 8.39
C TRP A 157 -6.64 -0.09 7.74
N LEU A 158 -7.77 -0.27 8.43
CA LEU A 158 -8.96 -0.87 7.82
C LEU A 158 -9.40 -0.10 6.58
N ASN A 159 -9.49 1.23 6.68
CA ASN A 159 -9.89 2.08 5.56
C ASN A 159 -8.88 2.06 4.40
N GLU A 160 -7.59 1.86 4.67
CA GLU A 160 -6.57 1.75 3.63
C GLU A 160 -6.70 0.48 2.78
N PHE A 161 -7.17 -0.62 3.36
CA PHE A 161 -7.43 -1.86 2.62
C PHE A 161 -8.85 -1.93 2.05
N GLU A 162 -9.85 -1.45 2.79
CA GLU A 162 -11.26 -1.45 2.38
C GLU A 162 -11.91 -0.10 2.72
N ARG A 163 -12.25 0.66 1.68
CA ARG A 163 -12.69 2.05 1.86
C ARG A 163 -13.99 2.16 2.63
N GLY A 164 -13.98 3.01 3.65
CA GLY A 164 -15.12 3.21 4.55
C GLY A 164 -15.27 2.11 5.58
N ALA A 165 -14.42 1.07 5.57
CA ALA A 165 -14.40 0.09 6.65
C ALA A 165 -13.94 0.75 7.95
N SER A 166 -14.58 0.35 9.04
CA SER A 166 -14.23 0.71 10.40
C SER A 166 -14.50 -0.47 11.30
N LYS A 167 -13.86 -0.49 12.46
CA LYS A 167 -14.11 -1.45 13.52
C LYS A 167 -15.59 -1.49 13.89
N LYS A 168 -16.25 -0.33 14.01
CA LYS A 168 -17.69 -0.27 14.31
C LYS A 168 -18.54 -1.01 13.28
N MET A 169 -18.23 -0.85 11.98
CA MET A 169 -18.92 -1.56 10.91
C MET A 169 -18.65 -3.07 10.98
N LEU A 170 -17.39 -3.45 11.19
CA LEU A 170 -16.97 -4.85 11.22
C LEU A 170 -17.46 -5.59 12.47
N ASP A 171 -17.54 -4.95 13.63
CA ASP A 171 -18.06 -5.55 14.86
C ASP A 171 -19.50 -6.04 14.66
N VAL A 172 -20.37 -5.19 14.08
CA VAL A 172 -21.77 -5.57 13.77
C VAL A 172 -21.83 -6.71 12.73
N TYR A 173 -20.95 -6.68 11.73
CA TYR A 173 -20.89 -7.72 10.71
C TYR A 173 -20.45 -9.07 11.28
N PHE A 174 -19.35 -9.10 12.03
CA PHE A 174 -18.79 -10.33 12.60
C PHE A 174 -19.63 -10.88 13.75
N GLU A 175 -20.37 -10.04 14.49
CA GLU A 175 -21.33 -10.51 15.48
C GLU A 175 -22.44 -11.36 14.85
N LYS A 176 -22.98 -10.93 13.70
CA LYS A 176 -23.97 -11.70 12.94
C LYS A 176 -23.40 -13.02 12.44
N LEU A 177 -22.18 -13.00 11.89
CA LEU A 177 -21.51 -14.22 11.43
C LEU A 177 -21.25 -15.19 12.59
N ARG A 178 -20.73 -14.70 13.72
CA ARG A 178 -20.47 -15.52 14.91
C ARG A 178 -21.75 -16.18 15.42
N SER A 179 -22.83 -15.42 15.50
CA SER A 179 -24.13 -15.89 16.00
C SER A 179 -24.75 -16.99 15.13
N ALA A 180 -24.45 -17.00 13.82
CA ALA A 180 -24.95 -18.03 12.91
C ALA A 180 -23.99 -19.22 12.77
N LEU A 181 -22.69 -18.96 12.62
CA LEU A 181 -21.70 -19.97 12.28
C LEU A 181 -21.25 -20.80 13.48
N VAL A 182 -21.09 -20.22 14.67
CA VAL A 182 -20.62 -20.97 15.84
C VAL A 182 -21.61 -22.08 16.22
N PRO A 183 -22.94 -21.84 16.32
CA PRO A 183 -23.89 -22.92 16.57
C PRO A 183 -23.91 -23.98 15.46
N LEU A 184 -23.79 -23.57 14.20
CA LEU A 184 -23.74 -24.50 13.07
C LEU A 184 -22.52 -25.41 13.13
N ILE A 185 -21.34 -24.86 13.46
CA ILE A 185 -20.10 -25.63 13.61
C ILE A 185 -20.26 -26.65 14.75
N HIS A 186 -20.79 -26.23 15.90
CA HIS A 186 -21.06 -27.17 17.01
C HIS A 186 -22.00 -28.30 16.57
N ALA A 187 -23.09 -27.99 15.88
CA ALA A 187 -24.04 -29.00 15.40
C ALA A 187 -23.48 -29.98 14.35
N ILE A 188 -22.36 -29.66 13.69
CA ILE A 188 -21.70 -30.53 12.70
C ILE A 188 -20.54 -31.32 13.33
N CYS A 189 -19.86 -30.73 14.31
CA CYS A 189 -18.71 -31.33 14.97
C CYS A 189 -19.08 -32.27 16.11
N ASP A 190 -20.28 -32.15 16.66
CA ASP A 190 -20.90 -33.11 17.59
C ASP A 190 -21.45 -34.35 16.84
#